data_AF-A0A917XVU5-F1
#
_entry.id   AF-A0A917XVU5-F1
#
_cell.length_a   1.000
_cell.length_b   1.000
_cell.length_c   1.000
_cell.angle_alpha   90.00
_cell.angle_beta   90.00
_cell.angle_gamma   90.00
#
_symmetry.space_group_name_H-M   'P 1'
#
loop_
_entity.id
_entity.type
_entity.pdbx_description
1 polymer ?
#
loop_
_entity_poly.entity_id
_entity_poly.type
_entity_poly.pdbx_seq_one_letter_code
_entity_poly.pdbx_strand_id
1 'polypeptide(L)'
;MTGRKLFKLRLIDDIKYQRKILGMFIDWIVWFYAFIPFLIFGVLFYIDIWKDTASYWPEILPGTVIIWLMLLLLTIVQFRMFMKEADQLFLLDRPKLYRGLRTTAFSYSVLQRIGLAVVLLVITLPWLIQLIGLGVRQIFFLFVFLLAYQLLISTVKKIIRHPVKRWILLAVLFIFISNLVMYLSLDILFIASAASVIFLTVWNYYVMVPAKRYFFEEVNNEVKVRMRYAKLMLGMAKEVEKPPIRFGKRPLLFRNSRRIFKETNPENGLLEMLLKGFLRHTVYLKSYFQIIGVTLFAITLLPIIWLKWLIFITFSLFLTYNSWLRGLYEKMLDEHFFSVVPIEKTVRDAAWLRFRRIFIIPAVILVGLTAVLMTFVTIK
;
A
#
# COMPACT_ATOMS: atom_id res chain seq x y z
N MET A 1 -33.67 19.34 -10.34
CA MET A 1 -32.90 18.27 -9.64
C MET A 1 -32.11 18.90 -8.49
N THR A 2 -32.17 18.38 -7.25
CA THR A 2 -31.42 18.92 -6.10
C THR A 2 -30.08 18.21 -5.90
N GLY A 3 -29.11 18.86 -5.25
CA GLY A 3 -27.78 18.28 -5.01
C GLY A 3 -27.83 16.97 -4.21
N ARG A 4 -28.74 16.87 -3.23
CA ARG A 4 -29.03 15.66 -2.46
C ARG A 4 -29.52 14.49 -3.34
N LYS A 5 -30.45 14.77 -4.27
CA LYS A 5 -30.99 13.73 -5.18
C LYS A 5 -29.90 13.24 -6.13
N LEU A 6 -29.06 14.15 -6.64
CA LEU A 6 -27.91 13.81 -7.47
C LEU A 6 -26.88 12.97 -6.71
N PHE A 7 -26.57 13.31 -5.46
CA PHE A 7 -25.69 12.52 -4.60
C PHE A 7 -26.20 11.08 -4.44
N LYS A 8 -27.48 10.91 -4.06
CA LYS A 8 -28.09 9.58 -3.86
C LYS A 8 -28.01 8.72 -5.12
N LEU A 9 -28.34 9.29 -6.28
CA LEU A 9 -28.23 8.59 -7.56
C LEU A 9 -26.79 8.14 -7.82
N ARG A 10 -25.81 9.01 -7.63
CA ARG A 10 -24.40 8.68 -7.83
C ARG A 10 -23.87 7.64 -6.83
N LEU A 11 -24.34 7.67 -5.59
CA LEU A 11 -24.00 6.67 -4.59
C LEU A 11 -24.52 5.29 -4.99
N ILE A 12 -25.77 5.22 -5.46
CA ILE A 12 -26.38 3.97 -5.94
C ILE A 12 -25.64 3.46 -7.18
N ASP A 13 -25.32 4.33 -8.14
CA ASP A 13 -24.52 3.98 -9.32
C ASP A 13 -23.16 3.40 -8.91
N ASP A 14 -22.49 4.01 -7.94
CA ASP A 14 -21.18 3.57 -7.47
C ASP A 14 -21.27 2.19 -6.79
N ILE A 15 -22.27 1.98 -5.94
CA ILE A 15 -22.51 0.67 -5.31
C ILE A 15 -22.79 -0.41 -6.37
N LYS A 16 -23.63 -0.11 -7.37
CA LYS A 16 -23.91 -1.03 -8.48
C LYS A 16 -22.65 -1.35 -9.27
N TYR A 17 -21.83 -0.34 -9.57
CA TYR A 17 -20.56 -0.50 -10.27
C TYR A 17 -19.58 -1.38 -9.48
N GLN A 18 -19.41 -1.13 -8.18
CA GLN A 18 -18.52 -1.94 -7.34
C GLN A 18 -19.01 -3.39 -7.20
N ARG A 19 -20.31 -3.60 -7.03
CA ARG A 19 -20.90 -4.95 -7.02
C ARG A 19 -20.68 -5.69 -8.34
N LYS A 20 -20.86 -5.01 -9.48
CA LYS A 20 -20.59 -5.60 -10.80
C LYS A 20 -19.13 -6.01 -10.94
N ILE A 21 -18.18 -5.19 -10.48
CA ILE A 21 -16.75 -5.57 -10.50
C ILE A 21 -16.49 -6.82 -9.65
N LEU A 22 -17.01 -6.87 -8.43
CA LEU A 22 -16.79 -8.01 -7.55
C LEU A 22 -17.43 -9.30 -8.12
N GLY A 23 -18.63 -9.19 -8.69
CA GLY A 23 -19.35 -10.31 -9.29
C GLY A 23 -18.76 -10.81 -10.62
N MET A 24 -17.83 -10.07 -11.25
CA MET A 24 -17.13 -10.56 -12.45
C MET A 24 -16.05 -11.62 -12.12
N PHE A 25 -15.59 -11.70 -10.88
CA PHE A 25 -14.46 -12.56 -10.50
C PHE A 25 -14.83 -13.63 -9.46
N ILE A 26 -15.75 -13.33 -8.56
CA ILE A 26 -16.16 -14.25 -7.49
C ILE A 26 -17.65 -14.52 -7.67
N ASP A 27 -17.99 -15.78 -7.94
CA ASP A 27 -19.37 -16.22 -7.98
C ASP A 27 -20.02 -16.02 -6.60
N TRP A 28 -21.30 -15.64 -6.57
CA TRP A 28 -22.02 -15.37 -5.32
C TRP A 28 -22.03 -16.61 -4.40
N ILE A 29 -21.96 -17.79 -4.99
CA ILE A 29 -21.83 -19.08 -4.29
C ILE A 29 -20.50 -19.15 -3.53
N VAL A 30 -19.39 -18.75 -4.16
CA VAL A 30 -18.07 -18.70 -3.52
C VAL A 30 -18.06 -17.70 -2.37
N TRP A 31 -18.74 -16.56 -2.52
CA TRP A 31 -18.93 -15.61 -1.41
C TRP A 31 -19.62 -16.27 -0.22
N PHE A 32 -20.69 -17.04 -0.43
CA PHE A 32 -21.39 -17.72 0.66
C PHE A 32 -20.49 -18.73 1.38
N TYR A 33 -19.84 -19.63 0.64
CA TYR A 33 -19.01 -20.68 1.23
C TYR A 33 -17.70 -20.18 1.83
N ALA A 34 -17.12 -19.07 1.35
CA ALA A 34 -15.90 -18.51 1.92
C ALA A 34 -16.20 -17.54 3.08
N PHE A 35 -17.22 -16.70 2.94
CA PHE A 35 -17.51 -15.65 3.91
C PHE A 35 -18.11 -16.18 5.21
N ILE A 36 -19.02 -17.16 5.14
CA ILE A 36 -19.67 -17.70 6.34
C ILE A 36 -18.64 -18.35 7.28
N PRO A 37 -17.78 -19.29 6.83
CA PRO A 37 -16.74 -19.83 7.70
C PRO A 37 -15.79 -18.75 8.20
N PHE A 38 -15.38 -17.80 7.35
CA PHE A 38 -14.51 -16.71 7.77
C PHE A 38 -15.13 -15.86 8.88
N LEU A 39 -16.44 -15.59 8.83
CA LEU A 39 -17.16 -14.84 9.85
C LEU A 39 -17.27 -15.63 11.15
N ILE A 40 -17.59 -16.93 11.06
CA ILE A 40 -17.65 -17.82 12.22
C ILE A 40 -16.28 -17.91 12.90
N PHE A 41 -15.21 -18.23 12.15
CA PHE A 41 -13.85 -18.28 12.67
C PHE A 41 -13.40 -16.92 13.20
N GLY A 42 -13.76 -15.82 12.54
CA GLY A 42 -13.42 -14.47 13.00
C GLY A 42 -14.06 -14.14 14.35
N VAL A 43 -15.33 -14.51 14.57
CA VAL A 43 -16.01 -14.31 15.86
C VAL A 43 -15.43 -15.21 16.93
N LEU A 44 -15.19 -16.50 16.64
CA LEU A 44 -14.57 -17.42 17.58
C LEU A 44 -13.17 -16.95 17.99
N PHE A 45 -12.36 -16.54 17.01
CA PHE A 45 -11.03 -15.99 17.24
C PHE A 45 -11.08 -14.71 18.07
N TYR A 46 -12.05 -13.81 17.80
CA TYR A 46 -12.23 -12.61 18.60
C TYR A 46 -12.59 -12.93 20.06
N ILE A 47 -13.50 -13.88 20.29
CA ILE A 47 -13.83 -14.35 21.65
C ILE A 47 -12.61 -14.96 22.33
N ASP A 48 -11.79 -15.70 21.59
CA ASP A 48 -10.59 -16.35 22.12
C ASP A 48 -9.53 -15.31 22.54
N ILE A 49 -9.31 -14.27 21.73
CA ILE A 49 -8.45 -13.14 22.10
C ILE A 49 -8.96 -12.47 23.39
N TRP A 50 -10.27 -12.34 23.58
CA TRP A 50 -10.83 -11.81 24.82
C TRP A 50 -10.58 -12.69 26.05
N LYS A 51 -10.37 -13.99 25.88
CA LYS A 51 -10.08 -14.91 26.98
C LYS A 51 -8.60 -14.94 27.32
N ASP A 52 -7.75 -14.91 26.31
CA ASP A 52 -6.30 -14.97 26.46
C ASP A 52 -5.60 -14.03 25.46
N THR A 53 -5.54 -12.74 25.81
CA THR A 53 -4.84 -11.77 24.95
C THR A 53 -3.33 -12.00 24.93
N ALA A 54 -2.74 -12.55 25.99
CA ALA A 54 -1.29 -12.73 26.13
C ALA A 54 -0.74 -13.74 25.13
N SER A 55 -1.44 -14.85 24.89
CA SER A 55 -1.04 -15.84 23.89
C SER A 55 -0.93 -15.28 22.46
N TYR A 56 -1.73 -14.26 22.14
CA TYR A 56 -1.77 -13.63 20.81
C TYR A 56 -0.94 -12.36 20.68
N TRP A 57 -0.28 -11.92 21.75
CA TRP A 57 0.53 -10.72 21.75
C TRP A 57 1.92 -10.98 22.33
N PRO A 58 3.00 -10.89 21.53
CA PRO A 58 4.35 -11.09 22.04
C PRO A 58 4.69 -10.09 23.15
N GLU A 59 5.23 -10.56 24.27
CA GLU A 59 5.62 -9.73 25.42
C GLU A 59 6.64 -8.63 25.07
N ILE A 60 7.43 -8.87 24.01
CA ILE A 60 8.44 -7.93 23.50
C ILE A 60 7.79 -6.68 22.88
N LEU A 61 6.56 -6.79 22.38
CA LEU A 61 5.90 -5.70 21.67
C LEU A 61 5.11 -4.81 22.64
N PRO A 62 5.38 -3.49 22.69
CA PRO A 62 4.61 -2.61 23.55
C PRO A 62 3.18 -2.46 23.01
N GLY A 63 2.20 -2.37 23.92
CA GLY A 63 0.78 -2.22 23.54
C GLY A 63 0.49 -0.97 22.68
N THR A 64 1.38 0.02 22.70
CA THR A 64 1.31 1.22 21.85
C THR A 64 1.42 0.93 20.35
N VAL A 65 1.99 -0.22 19.96
CA VAL A 65 2.03 -0.68 18.57
C VAL A 65 0.64 -0.81 17.96
N ILE A 66 -0.37 -1.19 18.75
CA ILE A 66 -1.76 -1.29 18.30
C ILE A 66 -2.28 0.08 17.85
N ILE A 67 -1.98 1.12 18.62
CA ILE A 67 -2.39 2.49 18.29
C ILE A 67 -1.68 2.94 17.00
N TRP A 68 -0.39 2.61 16.83
CA TRP A 68 0.33 2.92 15.58
C TRP A 68 -0.25 2.20 14.37
N LEU A 69 -0.63 0.93 14.51
CA LEU A 69 -1.31 0.16 13.46
C LEU A 69 -2.66 0.78 13.09
N MET A 70 -3.45 1.21 14.08
CA MET A 70 -4.69 1.93 13.84
C MET A 70 -4.42 3.21 13.05
N LEU A 71 -3.47 4.06 13.46
CA LEU A 71 -3.12 5.28 12.74
C LEU A 71 -2.69 5.01 11.29
N LEU A 72 -1.92 3.94 11.05
CA LEU A 72 -1.48 3.55 9.71
C LEU A 72 -2.68 3.18 8.82
N LEU A 73 -3.58 2.32 9.31
CA LEU A 73 -4.79 1.92 8.57
C LEU A 73 -5.68 3.13 8.24
N LEU A 74 -5.80 4.06 9.17
CA LEU A 74 -6.55 5.31 8.99
C LEU A 74 -5.94 6.22 7.92
N THR A 75 -4.64 6.12 7.69
CA THR A 75 -3.91 6.87 6.66
C THR A 75 -4.26 6.42 5.25
N ILE A 76 -4.97 5.31 5.03
CA ILE A 76 -5.30 4.83 3.67
C ILE A 76 -6.50 5.58 3.08
N VAL A 77 -7.45 5.98 3.92
CA VAL A 77 -8.79 6.41 3.51
C VAL A 77 -8.82 7.91 3.13
N GLN A 78 -9.66 8.31 2.17
CA GLN A 78 -9.75 9.68 1.63
C GLN A 78 -11.21 10.12 1.42
N PHE A 79 -11.46 11.44 1.39
CA PHE A 79 -12.82 11.98 1.22
C PHE A 79 -13.39 11.60 -0.15
N ARG A 80 -14.70 11.30 -0.19
CA ARG A 80 -15.45 11.05 -1.42
C ARG A 80 -16.42 12.20 -1.68
N MET A 81 -16.23 12.89 -2.80
CA MET A 81 -17.05 14.00 -3.28
C MET A 81 -18.01 13.59 -4.41
N PHE A 82 -17.90 12.36 -4.93
CA PHE A 82 -18.78 11.79 -5.97
C PHE A 82 -18.93 12.68 -7.21
N MET A 83 -17.82 13.29 -7.63
CA MET A 83 -17.73 14.12 -8.82
C MET A 83 -17.41 13.26 -10.04
N LYS A 84 -18.12 13.48 -11.16
CA LYS A 84 -17.90 12.76 -12.42
C LYS A 84 -17.35 13.73 -13.49
N GLU A 85 -16.50 13.21 -14.37
CA GLU A 85 -15.89 13.96 -15.48
C GLU A 85 -16.89 14.38 -16.57
N ALA A 86 -17.97 13.61 -16.77
CA ALA A 86 -18.99 13.94 -17.78
C ALA A 86 -19.78 15.22 -17.46
N ASP A 87 -19.86 15.63 -16.19
CA ASP A 87 -20.76 16.71 -15.74
C ASP A 87 -19.99 18.00 -15.39
N GLN A 88 -18.77 18.16 -15.89
CA GLN A 88 -17.89 19.24 -15.45
C GLN A 88 -18.49 20.63 -15.70
N LEU A 89 -18.89 20.91 -16.95
CA LEU A 89 -19.50 22.18 -17.34
C LEU A 89 -20.81 22.42 -16.59
N PHE A 90 -21.69 21.41 -16.57
CA PHE A 90 -23.00 21.48 -15.93
C PHE A 90 -22.95 21.82 -14.43
N LEU A 91 -21.98 21.27 -13.69
CA LEU A 91 -21.84 21.53 -12.26
C LEU A 91 -21.19 22.89 -11.98
N LEU A 92 -20.30 23.36 -12.85
CA LEU A 92 -19.66 24.67 -12.70
C LEU A 92 -20.65 25.82 -12.93
N ASP A 93 -21.62 25.63 -13.84
CA ASP A 93 -22.68 26.59 -14.18
C ASP A 93 -23.78 26.66 -13.11
N ARG A 94 -23.97 25.59 -12.31
CA ARG A 94 -25.05 25.50 -11.31
C ARG A 94 -24.50 25.47 -9.88
N PRO A 95 -24.11 26.61 -9.28
CA PRO A 95 -23.43 26.65 -7.98
C PRO A 95 -24.26 26.11 -6.81
N LYS A 96 -25.60 26.31 -6.84
CA LYS A 96 -26.51 25.75 -5.82
C LYS A 96 -26.52 24.21 -5.86
N LEU A 97 -26.53 23.63 -7.06
CA LEU A 97 -26.49 22.18 -7.26
C LEU A 97 -25.14 21.61 -6.80
N TYR A 98 -24.04 22.26 -7.21
CA TYR A 98 -22.68 21.92 -6.82
C TYR A 98 -22.48 21.92 -5.31
N ARG A 99 -22.88 23.00 -4.63
CA ARG A 99 -22.77 23.10 -3.17
C ARG A 99 -23.61 22.04 -2.47
N GLY A 100 -24.85 21.81 -2.90
CA GLY A 100 -25.70 20.78 -2.31
C GLY A 100 -25.18 19.35 -2.50
N LEU A 101 -24.55 19.05 -3.63
CA LEU A 101 -23.87 17.78 -3.87
C LEU A 101 -22.65 17.64 -2.94
N ARG A 102 -21.81 18.68 -2.84
CA ARG A 102 -20.58 18.61 -2.04
C ARG A 102 -20.82 18.58 -0.54
N THR A 103 -21.80 19.31 -0.02
CA THR A 103 -22.14 19.24 1.42
C THR A 103 -22.62 17.85 1.79
N THR A 104 -23.47 17.25 0.96
CA THR A 104 -24.02 15.90 1.23
C THR A 104 -22.97 14.81 1.08
N ALA A 105 -22.09 14.91 0.08
CA ALA A 105 -20.95 14.01 -0.09
C ALA A 105 -19.93 14.13 1.05
N PHE A 106 -19.68 15.36 1.53
CA PHE A 106 -18.82 15.59 2.69
C PHE A 106 -19.42 14.99 3.97
N SER A 107 -20.70 15.26 4.27
CA SER A 107 -21.38 14.67 5.43
C SER A 107 -21.36 13.15 5.39
N TYR A 108 -21.63 12.55 4.22
CA TYR A 108 -21.50 11.11 4.04
C TYR A 108 -20.07 10.62 4.30
N SER A 109 -19.05 11.32 3.79
CA SER A 109 -17.66 10.94 4.04
C SER A 109 -17.25 11.04 5.51
N VAL A 110 -17.75 12.02 6.25
CA VAL A 110 -17.54 12.13 7.71
C VAL A 110 -18.20 10.97 8.44
N LEU A 111 -19.44 10.61 8.09
CA LEU A 111 -20.13 9.45 8.64
C LEU A 111 -19.36 8.14 8.36
N GLN A 112 -18.80 7.98 7.15
CA GLN A 112 -17.93 6.84 6.86
C GLN A 112 -16.69 6.81 7.76
N ARG A 113 -16.16 7.96 8.21
CA ARG A 113 -14.97 8.03 9.08
C ARG A 113 -15.30 7.65 10.51
N ILE A 114 -16.47 8.09 10.98
CA ILE A 114 -17.04 7.67 12.24
C ILE A 114 -17.20 6.15 12.25
N GLY A 115 -17.88 5.58 11.25
CA GLY A 115 -18.07 4.14 11.16
C GLY A 115 -16.74 3.36 11.12
N LEU A 116 -15.75 3.84 10.36
CA LEU A 116 -14.46 3.18 10.28
C LEU A 116 -13.65 3.27 11.58
N ALA A 117 -13.71 4.40 12.30
CA ALA A 117 -13.10 4.54 13.62
C ALA A 117 -13.74 3.59 14.64
N VAL A 118 -15.08 3.47 14.63
CA VAL A 118 -15.81 2.53 15.48
C VAL A 118 -15.41 1.09 15.19
N VAL A 119 -15.40 0.69 13.91
CA VAL A 119 -15.02 -0.68 13.52
C VAL A 119 -13.60 -1.01 13.99
N LEU A 120 -12.64 -0.10 13.79
CA LEU A 120 -11.26 -0.32 14.25
C LEU A 120 -11.18 -0.46 15.77
N LEU A 121 -11.88 0.39 16.53
CA LEU A 121 -11.91 0.29 17.99
C LEU A 121 -12.55 -1.00 18.48
N VAL A 122 -13.65 -1.44 17.86
CA VAL A 122 -14.30 -2.69 18.24
C VAL A 122 -13.37 -3.88 17.99
N ILE A 123 -12.69 -3.89 16.83
CA ILE A 123 -11.72 -4.93 16.51
C ILE A 123 -10.57 -4.92 17.52
N THR A 124 -10.01 -3.75 17.88
CA THR A 124 -8.84 -3.67 18.77
C THR A 124 -9.17 -3.64 20.26
N LEU A 125 -10.47 -3.63 20.63
CA LEU A 125 -10.94 -3.47 22.01
C LEU A 125 -10.30 -4.43 23.03
N PRO A 126 -10.17 -5.76 22.79
CA PRO A 126 -9.62 -6.67 23.80
C PRO A 126 -8.20 -6.26 24.20
N TRP A 127 -7.35 -5.93 23.23
CA TRP A 127 -6.00 -5.49 23.51
C TRP A 127 -5.93 -4.12 24.20
N LEU A 128 -6.81 -3.18 23.85
CA LEU A 128 -6.86 -1.87 24.48
C LEU A 128 -7.19 -1.96 25.98
N ILE A 129 -8.08 -2.88 26.35
CA ILE A 129 -8.51 -3.06 27.74
C ILE A 129 -7.53 -3.95 28.51
N GLN A 130 -7.13 -5.09 27.95
CA GLN A 130 -6.35 -6.10 28.68
C GLN A 130 -4.85 -5.82 28.69
N LEU A 131 -4.25 -5.34 27.59
CA LEU A 131 -2.81 -5.05 27.54
C LEU A 131 -2.46 -3.64 28.01
N ILE A 132 -3.23 -2.64 27.55
CA ILE A 132 -2.95 -1.23 27.84
C ILE A 132 -3.66 -0.79 29.13
N GLY A 133 -4.69 -1.51 29.57
CA GLY A 133 -5.45 -1.16 30.78
C GLY A 133 -6.39 0.03 30.60
N LEU A 134 -6.82 0.33 29.36
CA LEU A 134 -7.62 1.53 29.10
C LEU A 134 -9.05 1.39 29.64
N GLY A 135 -9.46 2.36 30.46
CA GLY A 135 -10.83 2.48 30.92
C GLY A 135 -11.78 3.01 29.82
N VAL A 136 -13.09 2.87 30.03
CA VAL A 136 -14.13 3.31 29.07
C VAL A 136 -13.99 4.78 28.66
N ARG A 137 -13.65 5.66 29.63
CA ARG A 137 -13.40 7.09 29.36
C ARG A 137 -12.21 7.30 28.41
N GLN A 138 -11.12 6.57 28.61
CA GLN A 138 -9.92 6.67 27.78
C GLN A 138 -10.14 6.11 26.38
N ILE A 139 -10.96 5.06 26.24
CA ILE A 139 -11.39 4.54 24.92
C ILE A 139 -12.18 5.61 24.16
N PHE A 140 -13.06 6.35 24.83
CA PHE A 140 -13.78 7.46 24.21
C PHE A 140 -12.83 8.60 23.79
N PHE A 141 -11.81 8.91 24.59
CA PHE A 141 -10.79 9.89 24.21
C PHE A 141 -9.98 9.43 22.99
N LEU A 142 -9.59 8.16 22.96
CA LEU A 142 -8.93 7.55 21.81
C LEU A 142 -9.81 7.63 20.55
N PHE A 143 -11.12 7.40 20.68
CA PHE A 143 -12.05 7.54 19.56
C PHE A 143 -12.03 8.96 18.96
N VAL A 144 -12.16 9.99 19.80
CA VAL A 144 -12.14 11.39 19.35
C VAL A 144 -10.78 11.74 18.72
N PHE A 145 -9.69 11.24 19.29
CA PHE A 145 -8.35 11.37 18.73
C PHE A 145 -8.22 10.73 17.34
N LEU A 146 -8.69 9.49 17.16
CA LEU A 146 -8.67 8.81 15.86
C LEU A 146 -9.51 9.55 14.80
N LEU A 147 -10.64 10.14 15.20
CA LEU A 147 -11.43 10.99 14.31
C LEU A 147 -10.69 12.27 13.90
N ALA A 148 -10.07 12.97 14.85
CA ALA A 148 -9.26 14.15 14.59
C ALA A 148 -8.15 13.84 13.58
N TYR A 149 -7.44 12.73 13.82
CA TYR A 149 -6.39 12.24 12.95
C TYR A 149 -6.89 11.97 11.53
N GLN A 150 -8.00 11.23 11.37
CA GLN A 150 -8.57 10.93 10.05
C GLN A 150 -8.96 12.19 9.27
N LEU A 151 -9.57 13.16 9.95
CA LEU A 151 -9.98 14.42 9.33
C LEU A 151 -8.75 15.23 8.90
N LEU A 152 -7.71 15.29 9.73
CA LEU A 152 -6.46 15.98 9.43
C LEU A 152 -5.80 15.37 8.19
N ILE A 153 -5.56 14.05 8.20
CA ILE A 153 -4.92 13.33 7.09
C ILE A 153 -5.73 13.49 5.80
N SER A 154 -7.06 13.38 5.88
CA SER A 154 -7.92 13.52 4.70
C SER A 154 -7.92 14.95 4.14
N THR A 155 -7.81 15.95 5.00
CA THR A 155 -7.70 17.37 4.61
C THR A 155 -6.35 17.65 3.96
N VAL A 156 -5.26 17.16 4.54
CA VAL A 156 -3.90 17.27 3.99
C VAL A 156 -3.81 16.64 2.60
N LYS A 157 -4.33 15.42 2.44
CA LYS A 157 -4.39 14.72 1.14
C LYS A 157 -5.17 15.49 0.07
N LYS A 158 -6.15 16.29 0.50
CA LYS A 158 -6.98 17.13 -0.39
C LYS A 158 -6.25 18.41 -0.81
N ILE A 159 -5.49 19.02 0.10
CA ILE A 159 -4.77 20.28 -0.17
C ILE A 159 -3.50 20.04 -1.01
N ILE A 160 -2.74 18.97 -0.72
CA ILE A 160 -1.43 18.75 -1.33
C ILE A 160 -1.54 17.96 -2.64
N ARG A 161 -1.19 18.64 -3.73
CA ARG A 161 -1.27 18.14 -5.11
C ARG A 161 -0.10 17.25 -5.50
N HIS A 162 1.11 17.65 -5.12
CA HIS A 162 2.33 16.93 -5.52
C HIS A 162 2.47 15.62 -4.73
N PRO A 163 2.60 14.46 -5.42
CA PRO A 163 2.59 13.16 -4.75
C PRO A 163 3.75 13.03 -3.76
N VAL A 164 4.97 13.43 -4.14
CA VAL A 164 6.15 13.33 -3.26
C VAL A 164 6.00 14.17 -2.00
N LYS A 165 5.64 15.46 -2.14
CA LYS A 165 5.40 16.35 -0.98
C LYS A 165 4.29 15.82 -0.08
N ARG A 166 3.23 15.25 -0.67
CA ARG A 166 2.13 14.63 0.06
C ARG A 166 2.62 13.43 0.88
N TRP A 167 3.40 12.52 0.30
CA TRP A 167 3.94 11.37 1.02
C TRP A 167 4.87 11.77 2.16
N ILE A 168 5.80 12.71 1.90
CA ILE A 168 6.72 13.22 2.93
C ILE A 168 5.93 13.84 4.08
N LEU A 169 4.98 14.74 3.77
CA LEU A 169 4.23 15.43 4.81
C LEU A 169 3.30 14.49 5.60
N LEU A 170 2.71 13.48 4.95
CA LEU A 170 1.95 12.45 5.65
C LEU A 170 2.84 11.59 6.56
N ALA A 171 4.06 11.26 6.14
CA ALA A 171 5.01 10.54 6.98
C ALA A 171 5.45 11.38 8.19
N VAL A 172 5.78 12.66 7.97
CA VAL A 172 6.13 13.60 9.04
C VAL A 172 4.98 13.77 10.03
N LEU A 173 3.73 13.94 9.55
CA LEU A 173 2.56 14.02 10.41
C LEU A 173 2.30 12.72 11.18
N PHE A 174 2.47 11.57 10.54
CA PHE A 174 2.33 10.27 11.20
C PHE A 174 3.33 10.16 12.36
N ILE A 175 4.61 10.44 12.11
CA ILE A 175 5.67 10.39 13.13
C ILE A 175 5.40 11.42 14.24
N PHE A 176 5.04 12.65 13.89
CA PHE A 176 4.76 13.68 14.87
C PHE A 176 3.59 13.28 15.79
N ILE A 177 2.46 12.85 15.20
CA ILE A 177 1.27 12.48 15.94
C ILE A 177 1.48 11.19 16.74
N SER A 178 2.23 10.22 16.22
CA SER A 178 2.56 9.00 16.96
C SER A 178 3.41 9.31 18.20
N ASN A 179 4.31 10.29 18.13
CA ASN A 179 5.07 10.76 19.28
C ASN A 179 4.18 11.51 20.29
N LEU A 180 3.24 12.35 19.83
CA LEU A 180 2.32 13.04 20.73
C LEU A 180 1.51 12.08 21.61
N VAL A 181 1.10 10.93 21.06
CA VAL A 181 0.38 9.90 21.82
C VAL A 181 1.23 9.30 22.96
N MET A 182 2.56 9.23 22.78
CA MET A 182 3.46 8.64 23.77
C MET A 182 3.78 9.59 24.93
N TYR A 183 3.85 10.90 24.65
CA TYR A 183 4.37 11.88 25.61
C TYR A 183 3.30 12.76 26.28
N LEU A 184 2.11 12.89 25.68
CA LEU A 184 1.03 13.71 26.25
C LEU A 184 0.06 12.86 27.07
N SER A 185 -0.50 13.47 28.12
CA SER A 185 -1.61 12.87 28.86
C SER A 185 -2.86 12.77 27.99
N LEU A 186 -3.67 11.73 28.23
CA LEU A 186 -4.88 11.46 27.46
C LEU A 186 -5.91 12.60 27.55
N ASP A 187 -5.96 13.34 28.65
CA ASP A 187 -6.88 14.47 28.84
C ASP A 187 -6.51 15.65 27.93
N ILE A 188 -5.22 15.99 27.84
CA ILE A 188 -4.73 17.06 26.95
C ILE A 188 -4.95 16.64 25.50
N LEU A 189 -4.67 15.38 25.16
CA LEU A 189 -4.94 14.83 23.83
C LEU A 189 -6.42 14.88 23.48
N PHE A 190 -7.31 14.63 24.42
CA PHE A 190 -8.75 14.74 24.23
C PHE A 190 -9.18 16.17 23.91
N ILE A 191 -8.75 17.16 24.71
CA ILE A 191 -9.11 18.57 24.49
C ILE A 191 -8.59 19.04 23.12
N ALA A 192 -7.32 18.75 22.82
CA ALA A 192 -6.71 19.13 21.55
C ALA A 192 -7.40 18.45 20.34
N SER A 193 -7.74 17.16 20.47
CA SER A 193 -8.41 16.42 19.41
C SER A 193 -9.87 16.86 19.20
N ALA A 194 -10.62 17.11 20.28
CA ALA A 194 -11.98 17.63 20.20
C ALA A 194 -12.02 19.01 19.51
N ALA A 195 -11.13 19.92 19.91
CA ALA A 195 -10.98 21.22 19.26
C ALA A 195 -10.61 21.06 17.77
N SER A 196 -9.69 20.14 17.46
CA SER A 196 -9.29 19.85 16.08
C SER A 196 -10.43 19.30 15.23
N VAL A 197 -11.26 18.40 15.76
CA VAL A 197 -12.43 17.85 15.05
C VAL A 197 -13.41 18.96 14.68
N ILE A 198 -13.75 19.83 15.64
CA ILE A 198 -14.65 20.96 15.42
C ILE A 198 -14.05 21.89 14.35
N PHE A 199 -12.81 22.34 14.57
CA PHE A 199 -12.12 23.24 13.66
C PHE A 199 -12.01 22.69 12.24
N LEU A 200 -11.52 21.45 12.08
CA LEU A 200 -11.34 20.82 10.77
C LEU A 200 -12.68 20.57 10.07
N THR A 201 -13.73 20.21 10.81
CA THR A 201 -15.07 19.99 10.22
C THR A 201 -15.65 21.30 9.72
N VAL A 202 -15.61 22.35 10.55
CA VAL A 202 -16.09 23.71 10.20
C VAL A 202 -15.28 24.25 9.02
N TRP A 203 -13.96 24.18 9.08
CA TRP A 203 -13.08 24.62 7.99
C TRP A 203 -13.37 23.89 6.68
N ASN A 204 -13.48 22.55 6.70
CA ASN A 204 -13.79 21.81 5.48
C ASN A 204 -15.19 22.15 4.94
N TYR A 205 -16.17 22.35 5.81
CA TYR A 205 -17.54 22.66 5.42
C TYR A 205 -17.68 24.06 4.81
N TYR A 206 -17.04 25.08 5.40
CA TYR A 206 -17.18 26.46 4.94
C TYR A 206 -16.17 26.87 3.88
N VAL A 207 -14.93 26.37 3.95
CA VAL A 207 -13.85 26.78 3.02
C VAL A 207 -13.70 25.78 1.89
N MET A 208 -13.59 24.48 2.21
CA MET A 208 -13.21 23.47 1.21
C MET A 208 -14.36 23.00 0.32
N VAL A 209 -15.58 22.86 0.87
CA VAL A 209 -16.79 22.41 0.15
C VAL A 209 -17.31 23.40 -0.90
N PRO A 210 -17.21 24.73 -0.76
CA PRO A 210 -17.53 25.65 -1.85
C PRO A 210 -16.36 25.89 -2.82
N ALA A 211 -15.11 25.61 -2.43
CA ALA A 211 -13.95 25.91 -3.27
C ALA A 211 -13.93 25.14 -4.60
N LYS A 212 -14.03 25.87 -5.73
CA LYS A 212 -13.95 25.30 -7.09
C LYS A 212 -12.51 24.96 -7.53
N ARG A 213 -11.49 25.53 -6.86
CA ARG A 213 -10.07 25.38 -7.20
C ARG A 213 -9.60 23.92 -7.32
N TYR A 214 -10.22 23.01 -6.57
CA TYR A 214 -9.84 21.59 -6.48
C TYR A 214 -10.68 20.65 -7.36
N PHE A 215 -11.55 21.20 -8.21
CA PHE A 215 -12.56 20.42 -8.93
C PHE A 215 -11.97 19.31 -9.81
N PHE A 216 -11.04 19.64 -10.70
CA PHE A 216 -10.42 18.66 -11.61
C PHE A 216 -9.63 17.58 -10.85
N GLU A 217 -8.98 17.97 -9.76
CA GLU A 217 -8.21 17.04 -8.93
C GLU A 217 -9.13 16.09 -8.16
N GLU A 218 -10.26 16.60 -7.67
CA GLU A 218 -11.30 15.79 -7.03
C GLU A 218 -11.91 14.78 -8.02
N VAL A 219 -12.21 15.19 -9.25
CA VAL A 219 -12.69 14.28 -10.31
C VAL A 219 -11.65 13.19 -10.58
N ASN A 220 -10.39 13.55 -10.76
CA ASN A 220 -9.31 12.58 -10.98
C ASN A 220 -9.14 11.61 -9.80
N ASN A 221 -9.28 12.10 -8.57
CA ASN A 221 -9.21 11.27 -7.37
C ASN A 221 -10.41 10.30 -7.29
N GLU A 222 -11.61 10.74 -7.65
CA GLU A 222 -12.80 9.88 -7.72
C GLU A 222 -12.64 8.76 -8.75
N VAL A 223 -12.15 9.09 -9.95
CA VAL A 223 -11.84 8.07 -10.97
C VAL A 223 -10.84 7.06 -10.43
N LYS A 224 -9.77 7.51 -9.75
CA LYS A 224 -8.78 6.61 -9.12
C LYS A 224 -9.39 5.73 -8.03
N VAL A 225 -10.28 6.26 -7.20
CA VAL A 225 -10.96 5.49 -6.14
C VAL A 225 -11.88 4.45 -6.76
N ARG A 226 -12.74 4.86 -7.70
CA ARG A 226 -13.67 3.99 -8.39
C ARG A 226 -12.96 2.83 -9.10
N MET A 227 -11.86 3.12 -9.79
CA MET A 227 -11.07 2.12 -10.52
C MET A 227 -10.16 1.27 -9.62
N ARG A 228 -10.07 1.53 -8.31
CA ARG A 228 -9.14 0.82 -7.42
C ARG A 228 -9.38 -0.69 -7.44
N TYR A 229 -10.63 -1.11 -7.25
CA TYR A 229 -10.98 -2.53 -7.23
C TYR A 229 -10.79 -3.17 -8.61
N ALA A 230 -11.23 -2.51 -9.69
CA ALA A 230 -10.98 -2.99 -11.05
C ALA A 230 -9.49 -3.19 -11.33
N LYS A 231 -8.62 -2.26 -10.92
CA LYS A 231 -7.17 -2.37 -11.09
C LYS A 231 -6.55 -3.48 -10.25
N LEU A 232 -7.06 -3.73 -9.05
CA LEU A 232 -6.60 -4.86 -8.23
C LEU A 232 -6.95 -6.18 -8.91
N MET A 233 -8.18 -6.32 -9.41
CA MET A 233 -8.62 -7.53 -10.11
C MET A 233 -7.89 -7.76 -11.44
N LEU A 234 -7.75 -6.71 -12.27
CA LEU A 234 -6.93 -6.78 -13.49
C LEU A 234 -5.45 -7.07 -13.21
N GLY A 235 -4.95 -6.67 -12.04
CA GLY A 235 -3.59 -7.01 -11.61
C GLY A 235 -3.43 -8.46 -11.16
N MET A 236 -4.52 -9.12 -10.74
CA MET A 236 -4.55 -10.56 -10.45
C MET A 236 -4.75 -11.39 -11.72
N ALA A 237 -5.35 -10.82 -12.77
CA ALA A 237 -5.44 -11.44 -14.08
C ALA A 237 -4.05 -11.49 -14.73
N LYS A 238 -3.54 -12.71 -14.93
CA LYS A 238 -2.16 -13.00 -15.35
C LYS A 238 -1.82 -12.53 -16.79
N GLU A 239 -2.82 -12.10 -17.55
CA GLU A 239 -2.73 -11.89 -19.01
C GLU A 239 -2.69 -10.42 -19.45
N VAL A 240 -2.86 -9.46 -18.55
CA VAL A 240 -2.81 -8.04 -18.94
C VAL A 240 -1.37 -7.55 -18.84
N GLU A 241 -0.64 -7.67 -19.95
CA GLU A 241 0.62 -6.97 -20.13
C GLU A 241 0.39 -5.48 -19.95
N LYS A 242 0.94 -4.91 -18.87
CA LYS A 242 0.93 -3.46 -18.69
C LYS A 242 1.83 -2.89 -19.77
N PRO A 243 1.33 -1.97 -20.63
CA PRO A 243 2.20 -1.31 -21.59
C PRO A 243 3.35 -0.65 -20.83
N PRO A 244 4.59 -0.72 -21.36
CA PRO A 244 5.76 -0.18 -20.67
C PRO A 244 5.51 1.29 -20.37
N ILE A 245 5.58 1.63 -19.08
CA ILE A 245 5.47 3.02 -18.63
C ILE A 245 6.65 3.75 -19.26
N ARG A 246 6.39 4.63 -20.23
CA ARG A 246 7.43 5.46 -20.84
C ARG A 246 8.10 6.29 -19.73
N PHE A 247 9.28 5.86 -19.31
CA PHE A 247 10.09 6.60 -18.35
C PHE A 247 10.44 7.96 -18.96
N GLY A 248 10.53 9.00 -18.12
CA GLY A 248 10.97 10.33 -18.53
C GLY A 248 12.33 10.29 -19.22
N LYS A 249 12.62 11.29 -20.06
CA LYS A 249 13.74 11.37 -21.02
C LYS A 249 15.16 11.12 -20.46
N ARG A 250 15.37 10.92 -19.14
CA ARG A 250 16.69 10.67 -18.53
C ARG A 250 16.59 9.67 -17.37
N PRO A 251 17.27 8.50 -17.42
CA PRO A 251 17.33 7.58 -16.30
C PRO A 251 18.17 8.16 -15.14
N LEU A 252 17.78 7.87 -13.89
CA LEU A 252 18.52 8.30 -12.70
C LEU A 252 19.88 7.57 -12.59
N LEU A 253 19.91 6.27 -12.89
CA LEU A 253 21.11 5.44 -12.95
C LEU A 253 21.69 5.42 -14.38
N PHE A 254 23.01 5.65 -14.49
CA PHE A 254 23.75 5.76 -15.75
C PHE A 254 23.26 6.89 -16.67
N ARG A 255 23.05 8.10 -16.10
CA ARG A 255 22.65 9.32 -16.84
C ARG A 255 23.66 9.70 -17.93
N ASN A 256 24.94 9.51 -17.64
CA ASN A 256 26.04 9.56 -18.60
C ASN A 256 26.55 8.12 -18.76
N SER A 257 26.05 7.38 -19.75
CA SER A 257 26.39 5.97 -19.95
C SER A 257 27.87 5.83 -20.32
N ARG A 258 28.74 5.74 -19.30
CA ARG A 258 30.15 5.35 -19.45
C ARG A 258 30.26 3.82 -19.49
N ARG A 259 31.34 3.31 -20.09
CA ARG A 259 31.64 1.88 -20.14
C ARG A 259 31.83 1.34 -18.72
N ILE A 260 31.22 0.20 -18.40
CA ILE A 260 31.40 -0.52 -17.13
C ILE A 260 32.61 -1.43 -17.24
N PHE A 261 32.77 -2.11 -18.38
CA PHE A 261 33.93 -2.95 -18.66
C PHE A 261 34.97 -2.19 -19.48
N LYS A 262 36.25 -2.32 -19.11
CA LYS A 262 37.37 -1.71 -19.84
C LYS A 262 37.64 -2.41 -21.18
N GLU A 263 37.41 -3.72 -21.22
CA GLU A 263 37.64 -4.57 -22.40
C GLU A 263 36.43 -4.58 -23.34
N THR A 264 36.69 -4.36 -24.62
CA THR A 264 35.67 -4.29 -25.68
C THR A 264 35.49 -5.64 -26.37
N ASN A 265 34.88 -6.59 -25.65
CA ASN A 265 34.42 -7.86 -26.21
C ASN A 265 32.91 -7.81 -26.46
N PRO A 266 32.38 -8.50 -27.49
CA PRO A 266 30.95 -8.55 -27.78
C PRO A 266 30.14 -9.09 -26.58
N GLU A 267 30.70 -10.03 -25.83
CA GLU A 267 30.14 -10.54 -24.57
C GLU A 267 29.99 -9.45 -23.50
N ASN A 268 31.04 -8.66 -23.29
CA ASN A 268 31.05 -7.57 -22.30
C ASN A 268 30.10 -6.45 -22.72
N GLY A 269 29.98 -6.17 -24.02
CA GLY A 269 29.01 -5.22 -24.56
C GLY A 269 27.58 -5.64 -24.29
N LEU A 270 27.22 -6.88 -24.63
CA LEU A 270 25.89 -7.44 -24.37
C LEU A 270 25.57 -7.45 -22.87
N LEU A 271 26.51 -7.94 -22.06
CA LEU A 271 26.37 -8.00 -20.61
C LEU A 271 26.20 -6.60 -20.01
N GLU A 272 26.95 -5.61 -20.48
CA GLU A 272 26.83 -4.23 -20.01
C GLU A 272 25.44 -3.63 -20.33
N MET A 273 24.92 -3.90 -21.52
CA MET A 273 23.59 -3.46 -21.92
C MET A 273 22.50 -4.11 -21.06
N LEU A 274 22.61 -5.41 -20.81
CA LEU A 274 21.67 -6.15 -19.96
C LEU A 274 21.75 -5.72 -18.49
N LEU A 275 22.94 -5.53 -17.93
CA LEU A 275 23.11 -5.00 -16.57
C LEU A 275 22.47 -3.61 -16.44
N LYS A 276 22.74 -2.71 -17.40
CA LYS A 276 22.16 -1.37 -17.39
C LYS A 276 20.65 -1.41 -17.58
N GLY A 277 20.14 -2.28 -18.46
CA GLY A 277 18.71 -2.48 -18.66
C GLY A 277 18.02 -2.93 -17.37
N PHE A 278 18.59 -3.93 -16.69
CA PHE A 278 18.05 -4.47 -15.45
C PHE A 278 18.03 -3.42 -14.33
N LEU A 279 19.15 -2.70 -14.15
CA LEU A 279 19.28 -1.66 -13.12
C LEU A 279 18.41 -0.43 -13.40
N ARG A 280 18.08 -0.15 -14.67
CA ARG A 280 17.17 0.95 -15.05
C ARG A 280 15.70 0.55 -14.93
N HIS A 281 15.37 -0.74 -15.05
CA HIS A 281 13.99 -1.22 -14.98
C HIS A 281 13.54 -1.42 -13.53
N THR A 282 12.87 -0.40 -12.98
CA THR A 282 12.46 -0.37 -11.56
C THR A 282 11.57 -1.54 -11.14
N VAL A 283 10.81 -2.13 -12.06
CA VAL A 283 9.97 -3.31 -11.78
C VAL A 283 10.84 -4.55 -11.54
N TYR A 284 11.88 -4.78 -12.36
CA TYR A 284 12.77 -5.93 -12.20
C TYR A 284 13.62 -5.79 -10.94
N LEU A 285 14.16 -4.58 -10.73
CA LEU A 285 14.93 -4.25 -9.53
C LEU A 285 14.09 -4.40 -8.25
N LYS A 286 12.84 -3.90 -8.26
CA LYS A 286 11.92 -4.06 -7.13
C LYS A 286 11.57 -5.53 -6.89
N SER A 287 11.28 -6.29 -7.94
CA SER A 287 10.98 -7.72 -7.81
C SER A 287 12.17 -8.50 -7.22
N TYR A 288 13.39 -8.18 -7.63
CA TYR A 288 14.61 -8.77 -7.09
C TYR A 288 14.77 -8.48 -5.58
N PHE A 289 14.67 -7.21 -5.19
CA PHE A 289 14.74 -6.82 -3.77
C PHE A 289 13.57 -7.35 -2.94
N GLN A 290 12.37 -7.50 -3.52
CA GLN A 290 11.23 -8.11 -2.83
C GLN A 290 11.47 -9.59 -2.55
N ILE A 291 11.98 -10.35 -3.52
CA ILE A 291 12.28 -11.78 -3.33
C ILE A 291 13.34 -11.96 -2.24
N ILE A 292 14.41 -11.17 -2.26
CA ILE A 292 15.43 -11.17 -1.20
C ILE A 292 14.81 -10.75 0.15
N GLY A 293 14.10 -9.62 0.18
CA GLY A 293 13.54 -9.05 1.39
C GLY A 293 12.51 -9.95 2.08
N VAL A 294 11.63 -10.61 1.31
CA VAL A 294 10.67 -11.60 1.84
C VAL A 294 11.41 -12.78 2.44
N THR A 295 12.46 -13.26 1.79
CA THR A 295 13.26 -14.39 2.28
C THR A 295 14.00 -14.04 3.57
N LEU A 296 14.62 -12.85 3.62
CA LEU A 296 15.26 -12.34 4.83
C LEU A 296 14.24 -12.24 5.97
N PHE A 297 13.10 -11.61 5.71
CA PHE A 297 12.04 -11.45 6.70
C PHE A 297 11.53 -12.80 7.23
N ALA A 298 11.32 -13.78 6.34
CA ALA A 298 10.92 -15.13 6.71
C ALA A 298 11.96 -15.81 7.64
N ILE A 299 13.26 -15.72 7.31
CA ILE A 299 14.34 -16.28 8.13
C ILE A 299 14.41 -15.62 9.50
N THR A 300 14.17 -14.30 9.58
CA THR A 300 14.22 -13.56 10.86
C THR A 300 13.03 -13.86 11.77
N LEU A 301 11.83 -14.07 11.22
CA LEU A 301 10.62 -14.29 12.03
C LEU A 301 10.47 -15.72 12.54
N LEU A 302 11.00 -16.71 11.81
CA LEU A 302 10.76 -18.10 12.13
C LEU A 302 11.63 -18.55 13.31
N PRO A 303 11.05 -19.10 14.38
CA PRO A 303 11.82 -19.54 15.55
C PRO A 303 12.50 -20.91 15.34
N ILE A 304 12.08 -21.69 14.34
CA ILE A 304 12.54 -23.08 14.15
C ILE A 304 13.81 -23.13 13.28
N ILE A 305 14.89 -23.69 13.81
CA ILE A 305 16.23 -23.72 13.17
C ILE A 305 16.25 -24.48 11.84
N TRP A 306 15.66 -25.69 11.77
CA TRP A 306 15.66 -26.46 10.51
C TRP A 306 14.95 -25.71 9.38
N LEU A 307 13.96 -24.89 9.73
CA LEU A 307 13.06 -24.26 8.75
C LEU A 307 13.77 -23.09 8.09
N LYS A 308 14.65 -22.40 8.83
CA LYS A 308 15.56 -21.37 8.30
C LYS A 308 16.45 -21.94 7.20
N TRP A 309 17.06 -23.09 7.44
CA TRP A 309 17.93 -23.76 6.46
C TRP A 309 17.15 -24.31 5.27
N LEU A 310 15.96 -24.86 5.49
CA LEU A 310 15.07 -25.32 4.42
C LEU A 310 14.68 -24.15 3.49
N ILE A 311 14.32 -23.00 4.06
CA ILE A 311 13.98 -21.79 3.28
C ILE A 311 15.21 -21.27 2.52
N PHE A 312 16.38 -21.25 3.16
CA PHE A 312 17.62 -20.87 2.49
C PHE A 312 17.94 -21.77 1.30
N ILE A 313 17.86 -23.10 1.47
CA ILE A 313 18.09 -24.07 0.40
C ILE A 313 17.06 -23.88 -0.72
N THR A 314 15.78 -23.75 -0.37
CA THR A 314 14.70 -23.54 -1.35
C THR A 314 14.91 -22.25 -2.14
N PHE A 315 15.28 -21.15 -1.47
CA PHE A 315 15.59 -19.88 -2.10
C PHE A 315 16.83 -19.96 -3.01
N SER A 316 17.90 -20.60 -2.53
CA SER A 316 19.13 -20.81 -3.29
C SER A 316 18.84 -21.63 -4.54
N LEU A 317 18.07 -22.72 -4.43
CA LEU A 317 17.62 -23.52 -5.57
C LEU A 317 16.72 -22.73 -6.51
N PHE A 318 15.78 -21.93 -6.00
CA PHE A 318 14.90 -21.11 -6.83
C PHE A 318 15.67 -20.09 -7.70
N LEU A 319 16.69 -19.43 -7.13
CA LEU A 319 17.57 -18.53 -7.88
C LEU A 319 18.52 -19.31 -8.80
N THR A 320 19.06 -20.44 -8.34
CA THR A 320 20.09 -21.22 -9.03
C THR A 320 19.55 -22.06 -10.18
N TYR A 321 18.32 -22.60 -10.06
CA TYR A 321 17.65 -23.43 -11.07
C TYR A 321 17.07 -22.61 -12.24
N ASN A 322 17.42 -21.32 -12.32
CA ASN A 322 17.27 -20.50 -13.52
C ASN A 322 15.83 -20.35 -14.04
N SER A 323 14.77 -20.47 -13.22
CA SER A 323 13.40 -20.27 -13.71
C SER A 323 13.03 -18.79 -13.82
N TRP A 324 13.32 -18.02 -12.78
CA TRP A 324 12.93 -16.61 -12.71
C TRP A 324 13.93 -15.67 -13.38
N LEU A 325 15.22 -15.77 -13.04
CA LEU A 325 16.25 -14.88 -13.57
C LEU A 325 16.47 -15.09 -15.08
N ARG A 326 16.31 -16.33 -15.57
CA ARG A 326 16.39 -16.66 -16.99
C ARG A 326 15.18 -16.14 -17.75
N GLY A 327 13.98 -16.28 -17.18
CA GLY A 327 12.77 -15.70 -17.76
C GLY A 327 12.84 -14.18 -17.88
N LEU A 328 13.50 -13.49 -16.94
CA LEU A 328 13.78 -12.05 -17.07
C LEU A 328 14.84 -11.76 -18.15
N TYR A 329 15.90 -12.55 -18.19
CA TYR A 329 16.97 -12.42 -19.19
C TYR A 329 16.46 -12.62 -20.62
N GLU A 330 15.64 -13.65 -20.84
CA GLU A 330 14.99 -13.93 -22.13
C GLU A 330 14.02 -12.78 -22.50
N LYS A 331 13.14 -12.36 -21.59
CA LYS A 331 12.26 -11.19 -21.82
C LYS A 331 13.00 -9.91 -22.17
N MET A 332 14.17 -9.67 -21.58
CA MET A 332 14.99 -8.51 -21.91
C MET A 332 15.61 -8.59 -23.29
N LEU A 333 15.92 -9.80 -23.76
CA LEU A 333 16.43 -10.02 -25.12
C LEU A 333 15.32 -10.08 -26.17
N ASP A 334 14.07 -10.28 -25.76
CA ASP A 334 12.90 -10.25 -26.63
C ASP A 334 12.35 -8.82 -26.83
N GLU A 335 12.92 -7.79 -26.17
CA GLU A 335 12.57 -6.41 -26.45
C GLU A 335 12.93 -6.02 -27.90
N HIS A 336 12.08 -5.19 -28.52
CA HIS A 336 12.19 -4.75 -29.92
C HIS A 336 13.57 -4.19 -30.33
N PHE A 337 14.38 -3.75 -29.37
CA PHE A 337 15.75 -3.31 -29.62
C PHE A 337 16.68 -4.46 -30.04
N PHE A 338 16.55 -5.65 -29.42
CA PHE A 338 17.40 -6.80 -29.69
C PHE A 338 16.90 -7.66 -30.87
N SER A 339 15.64 -7.50 -31.28
CA SER A 339 15.14 -8.15 -32.52
C SER A 339 15.80 -7.63 -33.80
N VAL A 340 16.45 -6.46 -33.73
CA VAL A 340 17.11 -5.81 -34.90
C VAL A 340 18.61 -6.18 -35.00
N VAL A 341 19.23 -6.65 -33.90
CA VAL A 341 20.66 -6.98 -33.86
C VAL A 341 20.83 -8.50 -33.71
N PRO A 342 21.36 -9.22 -34.72
CA PRO A 342 21.60 -10.65 -34.59
C PRO A 342 22.72 -10.89 -33.58
N ILE A 343 22.38 -11.50 -32.44
CA ILE A 343 23.33 -11.89 -31.40
C ILE A 343 23.65 -13.38 -31.57
N GLU A 344 24.93 -13.71 -31.69
CA GLU A 344 25.38 -15.11 -31.70
C GLU A 344 25.01 -15.83 -30.39
N LYS A 345 24.55 -17.08 -30.53
CA LYS A 345 24.12 -17.90 -29.38
C LYS A 345 25.24 -18.12 -28.36
N THR A 346 26.48 -18.28 -28.82
CA THR A 346 27.69 -18.43 -27.99
C THR A 346 27.91 -17.22 -27.07
N VAL A 347 27.78 -16.01 -27.62
CA VAL A 347 27.90 -14.74 -26.88
C VAL A 347 26.75 -14.56 -25.89
N ARG A 348 25.54 -15.02 -26.25
CA ARG A 348 24.36 -15.00 -25.37
C ARG A 348 24.58 -15.88 -24.13
N ASP A 349 25.01 -17.12 -24.32
CA ASP A 349 25.22 -18.07 -23.24
C ASP A 349 26.38 -17.65 -22.32
N ALA A 350 27.46 -17.11 -22.88
CA ALA A 350 28.58 -16.55 -22.12
C ALA A 350 28.15 -15.33 -21.28
N ALA A 351 27.38 -14.40 -21.87
CA ALA A 351 26.84 -13.25 -21.16
C ALA A 351 25.85 -13.67 -20.05
N TRP A 352 25.02 -14.70 -20.29
CA TRP A 352 24.11 -15.26 -19.30
C TRP A 352 24.84 -15.77 -18.05
N LEU A 353 25.90 -16.56 -18.22
CA LEU A 353 26.66 -17.12 -17.10
C LEU A 353 27.24 -16.03 -16.19
N ARG A 354 27.80 -14.97 -16.79
CA ARG A 354 28.35 -13.83 -16.06
C ARG A 354 27.26 -12.98 -15.42
N PHE A 355 26.17 -12.69 -16.14
CA PHE A 355 25.01 -11.95 -15.61
C PHE A 355 24.40 -12.66 -14.40
N ARG A 356 24.18 -13.97 -14.51
CA ARG A 356 23.70 -14.84 -13.43
C ARG A 356 24.58 -14.73 -12.19
N ARG A 357 25.91 -14.80 -12.38
CA ARG A 357 26.88 -14.74 -11.28
C ARG A 357 26.80 -13.42 -10.51
N ILE A 358 26.67 -12.29 -11.22
CA ILE A 358 26.64 -10.94 -10.63
C ILE A 358 25.42 -10.76 -9.72
N PHE A 359 24.27 -11.35 -10.04
CA PHE A 359 23.06 -11.21 -9.21
C PHE A 359 22.89 -12.32 -8.17
N ILE A 360 23.19 -13.58 -8.51
CA ILE A 360 22.96 -14.70 -7.57
C ILE A 360 23.94 -14.66 -6.40
N ILE A 361 25.24 -14.42 -6.65
CA ILE A 361 26.25 -14.51 -5.60
C ILE A 361 25.97 -13.53 -4.45
N PRO A 362 25.75 -12.23 -4.69
CA PRO A 362 25.47 -11.29 -3.59
C PRO A 362 24.20 -11.65 -2.82
N ALA A 363 23.14 -12.11 -3.50
CA ALA A 363 21.89 -12.50 -2.86
C ALA A 363 22.07 -13.72 -1.94
N VAL A 364 22.74 -14.78 -2.43
CA VAL A 364 22.95 -16.01 -1.66
C VAL A 364 23.88 -15.76 -0.47
N ILE A 365 24.95 -14.97 -0.65
CA ILE A 365 25.85 -14.59 0.46
C ILE A 365 25.08 -13.83 1.54
N LEU A 366 24.29 -12.83 1.14
CA LEU A 366 23.55 -11.99 2.08
C LEU A 366 22.54 -12.83 2.88
N VAL A 367 21.73 -13.64 2.19
CA VAL A 367 20.73 -14.50 2.87
C VAL A 367 21.42 -15.57 3.73
N GLY A 368 22.51 -16.17 3.26
CA GLY A 368 23.28 -17.17 4.00
C GLY A 368 23.88 -16.60 5.29
N LEU A 369 24.49 -15.42 5.24
CA LEU A 369 25.00 -14.72 6.43
C LEU A 369 23.88 -14.46 7.44
N THR A 370 22.71 -13.99 6.98
CA THR A 370 21.59 -13.76 7.88
C THR A 370 21.03 -15.05 8.49
N ALA A 371 20.98 -16.14 7.74
CA ALA A 371 20.58 -17.44 8.27
C ALA A 371 21.53 -17.91 9.37
N VAL A 372 22.84 -17.80 9.14
CA VAL A 372 23.87 -18.15 10.13
C VAL A 372 23.75 -17.29 11.39
N LEU A 373 23.69 -15.96 11.24
CA LEU A 373 23.54 -15.04 12.38
C LEU A 373 22.26 -15.35 13.18
N MET A 374 21.13 -15.57 12.49
CA MET A 374 19.87 -15.87 13.15
C MET A 374 19.82 -17.27 13.76
N THR A 375 20.64 -18.22 13.31
CA THR A 375 20.77 -19.52 13.98
C THR A 375 21.52 -19.38 15.30
N PHE A 376 22.59 -18.59 15.36
CA PHE A 376 23.32 -18.33 16.61
C PHE A 376 22.49 -17.57 17.66
N VAL A 377 21.61 -16.67 17.22
CA VAL A 377 20.71 -15.92 18.11
C VAL A 377 19.63 -16.82 18.72
N THR A 378 19.19 -17.86 18.02
CA THR A 378 18.12 -18.77 18.47
C THR A 378 18.63 -19.95 19.30
N ILE A 379 19.94 -20.24 19.23
CA ILE A 379 20.59 -21.28 20.06
C ILE A 379 20.92 -20.74 21.47
N LYS A 380 21.05 -19.42 21.61
CA LYS A 380 21.07 -18.74 22.91
C LYS A 380 19.66 -18.51 23.42
#